data_AF-A0A1L6ZPA6-F1
#
_entry.id   AF-A0A1L6ZPA6-F1
#
_cell.length_a   1.000
_cell.length_b   1.000
_cell.length_c   1.000
_cell.angle_alpha   90.00
_cell.angle_beta   90.00
_cell.angle_gamma   90.00
#
_symmetry.space_group_name_H-M   'P 1'
#
loop_
_entity.id
_entity.type
_entity.pdbx_description
1 polymer ?
#
loop_
_entity_poly.entity_id
_entity_poly.type
_entity_poly.pdbx_seq_one_letter_code
_entity_poly.pdbx_strand_id
1 'polypeptide(L)'
;MNMSHEEIKKWIEENLVDREEGRKITEQTPVAFTQATQAKVIIPFFHIGEGRTKKSLYLKSELEIYAKNKQKRIPMGNHNHKDIQNWMYDNLIGRETARQITGQSNSAFQQALAAGKIQPFITVGTRKNSLYHWAVYLKSEIGEYAETKGKKKGKRRKKVSPVMGYDATLYKIPEKLKDKHIDDEVLFNIAYGDDNEHYSLGEISFSTNSQKAVDFAELFDLFLTNDDYFKVYTMSDYYEAKRRREEMSFDDALFSKWVDNFLNVIEQELNNGEIIFFCCG
;
A
#
# COMPACT_ATOMS: atom_id res chain seq x y z
N MET A 1 20.32 -11.57 4.70
CA MET A 1 20.16 -11.76 6.16
C MET A 1 19.85 -13.22 6.42
N ASN A 2 20.59 -13.89 7.32
CA ASN A 2 20.49 -15.34 7.59
C ASN A 2 19.87 -15.61 8.98
N MET A 3 18.73 -14.98 9.31
CA MET A 3 17.99 -15.30 10.53
C MET A 3 16.72 -16.07 10.18
N SER A 4 16.33 -17.03 11.01
CA SER A 4 15.04 -17.73 10.89
C SER A 4 13.88 -16.81 11.30
N HIS A 5 12.65 -17.18 10.95
CA HIS A 5 11.47 -16.46 11.38
C HIS A 5 11.34 -16.41 12.90
N GLU A 6 11.71 -17.49 13.60
CA GLU A 6 11.71 -17.57 15.06
C GLU A 6 12.75 -16.63 15.68
N GLU A 7 13.95 -16.55 15.10
CA GLU A 7 15.00 -15.65 15.56
C GLU A 7 14.59 -14.18 15.36
N ILE A 8 13.97 -13.86 14.22
CA ILE A 8 13.46 -12.53 13.94
C ILE A 8 12.33 -12.18 14.90
N LYS A 9 11.38 -13.09 15.11
CA LYS A 9 10.28 -12.90 16.06
C LYS A 9 10.82 -12.60 17.45
N LYS A 10 11.75 -13.42 17.94
CA LYS A 10 12.40 -13.21 19.24
C LYS A 10 13.11 -11.87 19.31
N TRP A 11 13.86 -11.51 18.25
CA TRP A 11 14.54 -10.22 18.19
C TRP A 11 13.55 -9.05 18.28
N ILE A 12 12.44 -9.10 17.56
CA ILE A 12 11.41 -8.06 17.59
C ILE A 12 10.81 -7.95 19.00
N GLU A 13 10.46 -9.09 19.64
CA GLU A 13 9.90 -9.12 20.99
C GLU A 13 10.85 -8.55 22.06
N GLU A 14 12.16 -8.75 21.90
CA GLU A 14 13.18 -8.30 22.86
C GLU A 14 13.61 -6.84 22.65
N ASN A 15 13.60 -6.37 21.39
CA ASN A 15 14.24 -5.10 21.02
C ASN A 15 13.25 -4.00 20.65
N LEU A 16 12.02 -4.32 20.24
CA LEU A 16 11.06 -3.32 19.83
C LEU A 16 9.96 -3.13 20.86
N VAL A 17 9.60 -1.87 21.08
CA VAL A 17 8.58 -1.47 22.05
C VAL A 17 7.54 -0.57 21.40
N ASP A 18 6.32 -0.63 21.92
CA ASP A 18 5.26 0.28 21.48
C ASP A 18 5.48 1.71 22.01
N ARG A 19 4.59 2.62 21.60
CA ARG A 19 4.64 4.02 22.04
C ARG A 19 4.48 4.18 23.56
N GLU A 20 3.68 3.35 24.22
CA GLU A 20 3.40 3.49 25.65
C GLU A 20 4.58 2.99 26.50
N GLU A 21 5.17 1.86 26.12
CA GLU A 21 6.43 1.38 26.70
C GLU A 21 7.57 2.35 26.42
N GLY A 22 7.66 2.89 25.19
CA GLY A 22 8.67 3.87 24.85
C GLY A 22 8.57 5.16 25.69
N ARG A 23 7.36 5.59 26.02
CA ARG A 23 7.13 6.69 26.96
C ARG A 23 7.61 6.40 28.37
N LYS A 24 7.44 5.17 28.84
CA LYS A 24 7.92 4.76 30.17
C LYS A 24 9.45 4.77 30.21
N ILE A 25 10.10 4.23 29.19
CA ILE A 25 11.57 4.22 29.07
C ILE A 25 12.14 5.64 29.08
N THR A 26 11.48 6.56 28.38
CA THR A 26 11.95 7.95 28.22
C THR A 26 11.46 8.93 29.30
N GLU A 27 10.64 8.43 30.23
CA GLU A 27 9.97 9.22 31.27
C GLU A 27 9.27 10.46 30.69
N GLN A 28 8.46 10.23 29.65
CA GLN A 28 7.75 11.30 28.93
C GLN A 28 6.23 11.21 29.06
N THR A 29 5.61 12.39 29.16
CA THR A 29 4.16 12.55 28.96
C THR A 29 3.80 12.18 27.52
N PRO A 30 2.51 11.86 27.22
CA PRO A 30 2.12 11.48 25.87
C PRO A 30 2.38 12.59 24.86
N VAL A 31 2.19 13.85 25.28
CA VAL A 31 2.42 15.05 24.47
C VAL A 31 3.90 15.24 24.18
N ALA A 32 4.76 15.17 25.20
CA ALA A 32 6.22 15.33 25.03
C ALA A 32 6.81 14.26 24.10
N PHE A 33 6.37 13.01 24.22
CA PHE A 33 6.80 11.94 23.32
C PHE A 33 6.33 12.19 21.88
N THR A 34 5.08 12.66 21.70
CA THR A 34 4.58 13.06 20.35
C THR A 34 5.47 14.13 19.73
N GLN A 35 5.78 15.17 20.49
CA GLN A 35 6.62 16.27 20.05
C GLN A 35 8.03 15.79 19.70
N ALA A 36 8.62 14.89 20.49
CA ALA A 36 9.92 14.29 20.21
C ALA A 36 9.90 13.46 18.91
N THR A 37 8.82 12.74 18.63
CA THR A 37 8.63 12.02 17.36
C THR A 37 8.44 12.96 16.18
N GLN A 38 7.61 14.01 16.33
CA GLN A 38 7.38 15.02 15.29
C GLN A 38 8.65 15.82 14.95
N ALA A 39 9.44 16.15 15.98
CA ALA A 39 10.74 16.79 15.83
C ALA A 39 11.84 15.84 15.33
N LYS A 40 11.50 14.57 15.03
CA LYS A 40 12.42 13.51 14.56
C LYS A 40 13.59 13.25 15.51
N VAL A 41 13.41 13.53 16.80
CA VAL A 41 14.39 13.20 17.84
C VAL A 41 14.24 11.76 18.29
N ILE A 42 13.01 11.24 18.29
CA ILE A 42 12.69 9.82 18.44
C ILE A 42 12.13 9.33 17.11
N ILE A 43 12.83 8.41 16.45
CA ILE A 43 12.43 7.90 15.13
C ILE A 43 11.82 6.51 15.31
N PRO A 44 10.63 6.23 14.75
CA PRO A 44 10.10 4.88 14.69
C PRO A 44 11.04 3.94 13.92
N PHE A 45 11.33 2.78 14.50
CA PHE A 45 12.08 1.73 13.84
C PHE A 45 11.23 1.05 12.75
N PHE A 46 9.96 0.76 13.06
CA PHE A 46 9.03 0.14 12.13
C PHE A 46 7.65 0.77 12.32
N HIS A 47 6.89 0.92 11.24
CA HIS A 47 5.51 1.37 11.36
C HIS A 47 4.61 0.73 10.31
N ILE A 48 3.32 0.66 10.62
CA ILE A 48 2.32 0.06 9.75
C ILE A 48 0.99 0.78 9.84
N GLY A 49 0.29 0.85 8.71
CA GLY A 49 -0.97 1.57 8.57
C GLY A 49 -0.80 3.08 8.45
N GLU A 50 -1.91 3.76 8.22
CA GLU A 50 -1.95 5.17 7.84
C GLU A 50 -2.87 6.00 8.73
N GLY A 51 -2.64 7.32 8.72
CA GLY A 51 -3.42 8.29 9.47
C GLY A 51 -3.61 7.90 10.94
N ARG A 52 -4.87 7.80 11.38
CA ARG A 52 -5.24 7.46 12.77
C ARG A 52 -4.97 6.00 13.13
N THR A 53 -4.77 5.13 12.14
CA THR A 53 -4.48 3.70 12.35
C THR A 53 -2.99 3.38 12.34
N LYS A 54 -2.14 4.38 12.03
CA LYS A 54 -0.69 4.25 12.03
C LYS A 54 -0.19 3.78 13.40
N LYS A 55 0.50 2.65 13.41
CA LYS A 55 1.16 2.08 14.59
C LYS A 55 2.65 2.08 14.37
N SER A 56 3.39 2.51 15.39
CA SER A 56 4.85 2.66 15.34
C SER A 56 5.49 1.85 16.46
N LEU A 57 6.55 1.14 16.10
CA LEU A 57 7.52 0.53 17.00
C LEU A 57 8.79 1.36 17.07
N TYR A 58 9.42 1.30 18.22
CA TYR A 58 10.65 2.01 18.51
C TYR A 58 11.71 1.03 18.99
N LEU A 59 12.96 1.27 18.62
CA LEU A 59 14.07 0.46 19.10
C LEU A 59 14.34 0.81 20.56
N LYS A 60 14.23 -0.18 21.45
CA LYS A 60 14.36 -0.01 22.90
C LYS A 60 15.70 0.64 23.28
N SER A 61 16.79 0.18 22.67
CA SER A 61 18.13 0.70 22.93
C SER A 61 18.27 2.19 22.58
N GLU A 62 17.67 2.64 21.48
CA GLU A 62 17.67 4.06 21.11
C GLU A 62 16.87 4.90 22.10
N LEU A 63 15.74 4.40 22.60
CA LEU A 63 14.97 5.10 23.62
C LEU A 63 15.73 5.20 24.96
N GLU A 64 16.48 4.17 25.34
CA GLU A 64 17.34 4.20 26.53
C GLU A 64 18.49 5.20 26.37
N ILE A 65 19.10 5.29 25.19
CA ILE A 65 20.10 6.30 24.85
C ILE A 65 19.50 7.71 24.92
N TYR A 66 18.31 7.89 24.34
CA TYR A 66 17.56 9.14 24.40
C TYR A 66 17.31 9.58 25.84
N ALA A 67 16.81 8.67 26.69
CA ALA A 67 16.51 8.93 28.08
C ALA A 67 17.75 9.46 28.83
N LYS A 68 18.91 8.80 28.62
CA LYS A 68 20.20 9.22 29.21
C LYS A 68 20.70 10.57 28.67
N ASN A 69 20.47 10.85 27.40
CA ASN A 69 21.00 12.03 26.70
C ASN A 69 20.04 13.22 26.65
N LYS A 70 18.85 13.12 27.23
CA LYS A 70 17.80 14.17 27.22
C LYS A 70 18.31 15.55 27.66
N GLN A 71 19.35 15.60 28.49
CA GLN A 71 20.01 16.85 28.91
C GLN A 71 21.02 17.42 27.89
N LYS A 72 21.58 16.59 27.00
CA LYS A 72 22.70 16.95 26.11
C LYS A 72 22.31 17.27 24.65
N ARG A 73 21.03 17.12 24.27
CA ARG A 73 20.51 17.36 22.91
C ARG A 73 21.35 16.74 21.79
N ILE A 74 21.93 15.57 22.01
CA ILE A 74 22.71 14.88 20.98
C ILE A 74 21.73 14.18 20.03
N PRO A 75 21.73 14.49 18.72
CA PRO A 75 20.93 13.75 17.75
C PRO A 75 21.38 12.29 17.71
N MET A 76 20.44 11.35 17.79
CA MET A 76 20.75 9.93 17.80
C MET A 76 21.07 9.44 16.39
N GLY A 77 22.15 8.67 16.26
CA GLY A 77 22.63 8.15 14.99
C GLY A 77 22.83 6.64 15.02
N ASN A 78 22.01 5.97 14.20
CA ASN A 78 22.36 4.84 13.33
C ASN A 78 22.89 3.57 14.03
N HIS A 79 22.07 2.90 14.84
CA HIS A 79 22.28 1.48 15.11
C HIS A 79 21.79 0.66 13.90
N ASN A 80 22.74 0.01 13.23
CA ASN A 80 22.58 -0.61 11.92
C ASN A 80 21.77 -1.93 11.99
N HIS A 81 20.47 -1.84 12.23
CA HIS A 81 19.53 -2.96 12.10
C HIS A 81 18.68 -2.85 10.82
N LYS A 82 19.22 -2.20 9.78
CA LYS A 82 18.53 -1.96 8.51
C LYS A 82 18.04 -3.24 7.84
N ASP A 83 18.82 -4.32 7.94
CA ASP A 83 18.41 -5.60 7.36
C ASP A 83 17.13 -6.14 8.00
N ILE A 84 17.02 -6.06 9.33
CA ILE A 84 15.81 -6.46 10.06
C ILE A 84 14.67 -5.51 9.74
N GLN A 85 14.94 -4.20 9.72
CA GLN A 85 13.96 -3.17 9.41
C GLN A 85 13.35 -3.40 8.02
N ASN A 86 14.19 -3.60 7.00
CA ASN A 86 13.77 -3.88 5.64
C ASN A 86 12.99 -5.18 5.57
N TRP A 87 13.49 -6.26 6.19
CA TRP A 87 12.77 -7.53 6.25
C TRP A 87 11.36 -7.35 6.86
N MET A 88 11.21 -6.53 7.90
CA MET A 88 9.90 -6.25 8.50
C MET A 88 8.96 -5.53 7.53
N TYR A 89 9.43 -4.52 6.78
CA TYR A 89 8.61 -3.84 5.78
C TYR A 89 8.20 -4.76 4.63
N ASP A 90 9.09 -5.68 4.23
CA ASP A 90 8.82 -6.59 3.12
C ASP A 90 7.84 -7.73 3.50
N ASN A 91 7.89 -8.17 4.76
CA ASN A 91 7.23 -9.42 5.18
C ASN A 91 6.06 -9.23 6.15
N LEU A 92 5.95 -8.11 6.86
CA LEU A 92 4.92 -7.90 7.87
C LEU A 92 3.82 -6.99 7.36
N ILE A 93 2.59 -7.45 7.54
CA ILE A 93 1.38 -6.71 7.17
C ILE A 93 0.44 -6.49 8.35
N GLY A 94 -0.38 -5.44 8.25
CA GLY A 94 -1.35 -5.08 9.26
C GLY A 94 -2.58 -5.97 9.18
N ARG A 95 -3.39 -5.97 10.24
CA ARG A 95 -4.66 -6.72 10.28
C ARG A 95 -5.57 -6.40 9.11
N GLU A 96 -5.68 -5.14 8.73
CA GLU A 96 -6.59 -4.70 7.68
C GLU A 96 -6.13 -5.19 6.30
N THR A 97 -4.85 -5.02 5.97
CA THR A 97 -4.24 -5.59 4.77
C THR A 97 -4.37 -7.11 4.75
N ALA A 98 -4.14 -7.80 5.87
CA ALA A 98 -4.32 -9.25 5.95
C ALA A 98 -5.78 -9.67 5.70
N ARG A 99 -6.74 -8.89 6.21
CA ARG A 99 -8.17 -9.10 5.96
C ARG A 99 -8.53 -8.91 4.50
N GLN A 100 -7.96 -7.90 3.85
CA GLN A 100 -8.16 -7.62 2.42
C GLN A 100 -7.60 -8.75 1.55
N ILE A 101 -6.34 -9.17 1.78
CA ILE A 101 -5.70 -10.29 1.05
C ILE A 101 -6.54 -11.57 1.14
N THR A 102 -7.13 -11.86 2.31
CA THR A 102 -7.97 -13.06 2.50
C THR A 102 -9.39 -12.94 1.95
N GLY A 103 -9.76 -11.77 1.42
CA GLY A 103 -11.11 -11.46 0.93
C GLY A 103 -12.18 -11.69 1.99
N GLN A 104 -11.89 -11.39 3.26
CA GLN A 104 -12.79 -11.62 4.39
C GLN A 104 -13.51 -10.36 4.84
N SER A 105 -14.78 -10.49 5.24
CA SER A 105 -15.38 -9.50 6.13
C SER A 105 -14.65 -9.50 7.48
N ASN A 106 -14.72 -8.40 8.22
CA ASN A 106 -14.07 -8.30 9.53
C ASN A 106 -14.52 -9.41 10.49
N SER A 107 -15.82 -9.71 10.53
CA SER A 107 -16.38 -10.81 11.34
C SER A 107 -15.81 -12.18 10.97
N ALA A 108 -15.69 -12.48 9.67
CA ALA A 108 -15.14 -13.75 9.21
C ALA A 108 -13.64 -13.86 9.49
N PHE A 109 -12.90 -12.75 9.40
CA PHE A 109 -11.49 -12.70 9.76
C PHE A 109 -11.30 -12.92 11.26
N GLN A 110 -12.11 -12.29 12.12
CA GLN A 110 -12.10 -12.53 13.57
C GLN A 110 -12.41 -13.99 13.92
N GLN A 111 -13.37 -14.62 13.25
CA GLN A 111 -13.64 -16.05 13.44
C GLN A 111 -12.45 -16.92 13.02
N ALA A 112 -11.72 -16.54 11.96
CA ALA A 112 -10.51 -17.25 11.56
C ALA A 112 -9.39 -17.12 12.60
N LEU A 113 -9.22 -15.95 13.20
CA LEU A 113 -8.30 -15.73 14.33
C LEU A 113 -8.71 -16.57 15.54
N ALA A 114 -9.98 -16.50 15.95
CA ALA A 114 -10.49 -17.24 17.10
C ALA A 114 -10.38 -18.77 16.92
N ALA A 115 -10.52 -19.24 15.69
CA ALA A 115 -10.34 -20.65 15.33
C ALA A 115 -8.86 -21.06 15.15
N GLY A 116 -7.91 -20.14 15.33
CA GLY A 116 -6.47 -20.39 15.16
C GLY A 116 -6.05 -20.65 13.71
N LYS A 117 -6.90 -20.35 12.73
CA LYS A 117 -6.63 -20.55 11.30
C LYS A 117 -5.75 -19.47 10.70
N ILE A 118 -5.78 -18.30 11.30
CA ILE A 118 -4.84 -17.21 11.07
C ILE A 118 -4.26 -16.89 12.44
N GLN A 119 -2.94 -16.74 12.51
CA GLN A 119 -2.27 -16.34 13.74
C GLN A 119 -1.42 -15.09 13.47
N PRO A 120 -1.36 -14.15 14.43
CA PRO A 120 -0.43 -13.05 14.33
C PRO A 120 1.01 -13.59 14.43
N PHE A 121 1.89 -13.08 13.59
CA PHE A 121 3.31 -13.40 13.66
C PHE A 121 3.89 -12.92 14.99
N ILE A 122 3.59 -11.65 15.32
CA ILE A 122 3.90 -11.05 16.61
C ILE A 122 2.73 -10.18 17.07
N THR A 123 2.52 -10.18 18.38
CA THR A 123 1.63 -9.26 19.07
C THR A 123 2.44 -8.38 20.00
N VAL A 124 2.41 -7.07 19.80
CA VAL A 124 3.05 -6.11 20.70
C VAL A 124 1.99 -5.31 21.45
N GLY A 125 2.23 -5.11 22.74
CA GLY A 125 1.37 -4.30 23.62
C GLY A 125 1.22 -4.89 25.03
N THR A 126 1.21 -4.01 26.02
CA THR A 126 1.27 -4.36 27.45
C THR A 126 0.00 -5.01 28.03
N ARG A 127 -1.16 -4.93 27.36
CA ARG A 127 -2.43 -5.40 27.93
C ARG A 127 -2.86 -6.72 27.34
N LYS A 128 -2.36 -7.84 27.88
CA LYS A 128 -2.67 -9.24 27.49
C LYS A 128 -4.16 -9.60 27.28
N ASN A 129 -5.12 -8.76 27.68
CA ASN A 129 -6.57 -8.98 27.52
C ASN A 129 -7.35 -7.81 26.88
N SER A 130 -6.71 -6.81 26.25
CA SER A 130 -7.46 -5.71 25.62
C SER A 130 -7.55 -5.85 24.10
N LEU A 131 -8.67 -5.46 23.52
CA LEU A 131 -8.94 -5.35 22.07
C LEU A 131 -7.93 -4.47 21.29
N TYR A 132 -6.89 -3.96 21.95
CA TYR A 132 -5.91 -3.01 21.45
C TYR A 132 -4.53 -3.62 21.22
N HIS A 133 -4.36 -4.94 21.29
CA HIS A 133 -3.12 -5.57 20.83
C HIS A 133 -2.81 -5.18 19.40
N TRP A 134 -1.57 -4.80 19.17
CA TRP A 134 -1.08 -4.64 17.83
C TRP A 134 -0.58 -5.99 17.34
N ALA A 135 -1.32 -6.56 16.41
CA ALA A 135 -0.96 -7.77 15.69
C ALA A 135 -0.45 -7.40 14.30
N VAL A 136 0.70 -7.95 13.93
CA VAL A 136 1.16 -8.01 12.54
C VAL A 136 1.26 -9.47 12.12
N TYR A 137 1.13 -9.68 10.82
CA TYR A 137 1.01 -11.01 10.22
C TYR A 137 2.10 -11.18 9.17
N LEU A 138 2.60 -12.41 9.00
CA LEU A 138 3.47 -12.72 7.89
C LEU A 138 2.65 -12.70 6.59
N LYS A 139 3.13 -11.91 5.62
CA LYS A 139 2.50 -11.77 4.31
C LYS A 139 2.35 -13.12 3.59
N SER A 140 3.37 -13.97 3.69
CA SER A 140 3.39 -15.33 3.12
C SER A 140 2.29 -16.22 3.70
N GLU A 141 2.20 -16.34 5.03
CA GLU A 141 1.21 -17.18 5.72
C GLU A 141 -0.23 -16.73 5.42
N ILE A 142 -0.45 -15.42 5.34
CA ILE A 142 -1.75 -14.87 4.97
C ILE A 142 -2.10 -15.20 3.52
N GLY A 143 -1.12 -15.14 2.60
CA GLY A 143 -1.28 -15.55 1.21
C GLY A 143 -1.65 -17.04 1.09
N GLU A 144 -0.92 -17.92 1.75
CA GLU A 144 -1.20 -19.36 1.79
C GLU A 144 -2.61 -19.65 2.32
N TYR A 145 -3.02 -18.97 3.39
CA TYR A 145 -4.37 -19.10 3.91
C TYR A 145 -5.43 -18.64 2.90
N ALA A 146 -5.20 -17.52 2.21
CA ALA A 146 -6.13 -17.03 1.19
C ALA A 146 -6.32 -18.04 0.05
N GLU A 147 -5.23 -18.66 -0.42
CA GLU A 147 -5.26 -19.68 -1.48
C GLU A 147 -6.04 -20.94 -1.08
N THR A 148 -5.78 -21.48 0.12
CA THR A 148 -6.47 -22.70 0.60
C THR A 148 -7.98 -22.50 0.70
N LYS A 149 -8.41 -21.27 1.02
CA LYS A 149 -9.81 -20.89 1.07
C LYS A 149 -10.43 -20.73 -0.32
N GLY A 150 -9.67 -20.20 -1.29
CA GLY A 150 -10.09 -20.10 -2.70
C GLY A 150 -10.44 -21.47 -3.29
N LYS A 151 -9.62 -22.50 -3.01
CA LYS A 151 -9.85 -23.88 -3.46
C LYS A 151 -11.16 -24.50 -2.92
N LYS A 152 -11.58 -24.15 -1.69
CA LYS A 152 -12.86 -24.63 -1.10
C LYS A 152 -14.11 -23.95 -1.66
N LYS A 153 -13.99 -22.77 -2.27
CA LYS A 153 -15.12 -22.03 -2.86
C LYS A 153 -15.51 -22.51 -4.27
N GLY A 154 -14.76 -23.45 -4.88
CA GLY A 154 -14.99 -23.97 -6.24
C GLY A 154 -16.33 -24.69 -6.51
N LYS A 155 -17.26 -24.79 -5.54
CA LYS A 155 -18.61 -25.37 -5.73
C LYS A 155 -19.79 -24.39 -5.55
N ARG A 156 -19.56 -23.11 -5.26
CA ARG A 156 -20.65 -22.11 -5.20
C ARG A 156 -20.32 -20.92 -6.11
N ARG A 157 -21.25 -20.61 -7.02
CA ARG A 157 -21.17 -19.55 -8.04
C ARG A 157 -20.47 -18.30 -7.49
N LYS A 158 -19.38 -17.91 -8.16
CA LYS A 158 -18.47 -16.83 -7.76
C LYS A 158 -19.22 -15.50 -7.71
N LYS A 159 -19.33 -14.92 -6.51
CA LYS A 159 -19.33 -13.46 -6.33
C LYS A 159 -17.85 -13.07 -6.33
N VAL A 160 -17.39 -12.40 -7.38
CA VAL A 160 -15.97 -12.07 -7.60
C VAL A 160 -15.54 -11.14 -6.46
N SER A 161 -14.50 -11.56 -5.72
CA SER A 161 -13.80 -10.69 -4.77
C SER A 161 -12.70 -9.95 -5.54
N PRO A 162 -12.34 -8.70 -5.17
CA PRO A 162 -11.32 -7.95 -5.88
C PRO A 162 -10.01 -8.72 -5.83
N VAL A 163 -9.41 -8.97 -6.98
CA VAL A 163 -8.07 -9.52 -7.09
C VAL A 163 -7.13 -8.40 -6.67
N MET A 164 -6.18 -8.64 -5.75
CA MET A 164 -5.12 -7.65 -5.52
C MET A 164 -4.36 -7.50 -6.84
N GLY A 165 -4.44 -6.30 -7.40
CA GLY A 165 -4.09 -6.01 -8.77
C GLY A 165 -3.73 -4.54 -8.90
N TYR A 166 -3.25 -4.17 -10.08
CA TYR A 166 -3.11 -2.77 -10.46
C TYR A 166 -4.32 -2.41 -11.29
N ASP A 167 -5.03 -1.37 -10.91
CA ASP A 167 -6.08 -0.79 -11.71
C ASP A 167 -5.54 0.46 -12.42
N ALA A 168 -5.84 0.60 -13.71
CA ALA A 168 -5.53 1.79 -14.48
C ALA A 168 -6.82 2.29 -15.11
N THR A 169 -7.23 3.49 -14.73
CA THR A 169 -8.45 4.11 -15.21
C THR A 169 -8.12 5.42 -15.90
N LEU A 170 -8.64 5.58 -17.11
CA LEU A 170 -8.53 6.80 -17.90
C LEU A 170 -9.72 7.70 -17.58
N TYR A 171 -9.45 8.95 -17.23
CA TYR A 171 -10.47 9.93 -16.88
C TYR A 171 -10.38 11.16 -17.78
N LYS A 172 -11.52 11.80 -17.98
CA LYS A 172 -11.68 13.11 -18.59
C LYS A 172 -11.77 14.19 -17.53
N ILE A 173 -11.07 15.31 -17.72
CA ILE A 173 -11.20 16.46 -16.80
C ILE A 173 -12.52 17.19 -17.09
N PRO A 174 -13.35 17.46 -16.06
CA PRO A 174 -14.60 18.21 -16.22
C PRO A 174 -14.38 19.60 -16.82
N GLU A 175 -15.26 20.03 -17.73
CA GLU A 175 -15.20 21.35 -18.41
C GLU A 175 -14.98 22.52 -17.43
N LYS A 176 -15.68 22.49 -16.29
CA LYS A 176 -15.61 23.50 -15.23
C LYS A 176 -14.22 23.65 -14.57
N LEU A 177 -13.29 22.76 -14.85
CA LEU A 177 -11.93 22.73 -14.30
C LEU A 177 -10.84 22.99 -15.34
N LYS A 178 -11.16 23.07 -16.64
CA LYS A 178 -10.16 23.21 -17.72
C LYS A 178 -9.27 24.47 -17.59
N ASP A 179 -9.83 25.56 -17.09
CA ASP A 179 -9.10 26.83 -16.92
C ASP A 179 -8.40 26.95 -15.55
N LYS A 180 -8.48 25.91 -14.72
CA LYS A 180 -7.86 25.93 -13.38
C LYS A 180 -6.50 25.25 -13.41
N HIS A 181 -5.67 25.57 -12.42
CA HIS A 181 -4.49 24.76 -12.15
C HIS A 181 -4.92 23.35 -11.76
N ILE A 182 -4.43 22.35 -12.49
CA ILE A 182 -4.70 20.94 -12.25
C ILE A 182 -3.51 20.37 -11.50
N ASP A 183 -3.72 20.07 -10.22
CA ASP A 183 -2.77 19.37 -9.36
C ASP A 183 -3.31 17.99 -8.94
N ASP A 184 -2.51 17.21 -8.23
CA ASP A 184 -2.86 15.85 -7.81
C ASP A 184 -4.11 15.82 -6.92
N GLU A 185 -4.39 16.86 -6.13
CA GLU A 185 -5.59 16.94 -5.29
C GLU A 185 -6.85 17.08 -6.15
N VAL A 186 -6.79 17.89 -7.21
CA VAL A 186 -7.88 17.99 -8.18
C VAL A 186 -8.12 16.66 -8.90
N LEU A 187 -7.05 15.99 -9.35
CA LEU A 187 -7.14 14.69 -10.04
C LEU A 187 -7.69 13.60 -9.13
N PHE A 188 -7.24 13.55 -7.87
CA PHE A 188 -7.77 12.65 -6.86
C PHE A 188 -9.27 12.84 -6.65
N ASN A 189 -9.73 14.09 -6.53
CA ASN A 189 -11.16 14.38 -6.36
C ASN A 189 -12.00 14.00 -7.59
N ILE A 190 -11.44 14.01 -8.80
CA ILE A 190 -12.13 13.52 -9.99
C ILE A 190 -12.22 11.99 -9.97
N ALA A 191 -11.12 11.30 -9.63
CA ALA A 191 -11.05 9.84 -9.65
C ALA A 191 -11.83 9.17 -8.51
N TYR A 192 -11.92 9.82 -7.35
CA TYR A 192 -12.49 9.24 -6.12
C TYR A 192 -13.68 10.03 -5.55
N GLY A 193 -14.10 11.11 -6.20
CA GLY A 193 -15.29 11.85 -5.82
C GLY A 193 -16.60 11.13 -6.19
N ASP A 194 -17.71 11.63 -5.66
CA ASP A 194 -19.05 11.04 -5.84
C ASP A 194 -19.50 10.94 -7.31
N ASP A 195 -18.90 11.75 -8.21
CA ASP A 195 -19.24 11.81 -9.63
C ASP A 195 -18.23 11.08 -10.55
N ASN A 196 -17.32 10.27 -10.01
CA ASN A 196 -16.20 9.71 -10.79
C ASN A 196 -16.63 8.87 -12.01
N GLU A 197 -17.71 8.11 -11.91
CA GLU A 197 -18.25 7.27 -13.00
C GLU A 197 -18.62 8.09 -14.25
N HIS A 198 -18.98 9.37 -14.08
CA HIS A 198 -19.35 10.24 -15.22
C HIS A 198 -18.14 10.68 -16.05
N TYR A 199 -16.94 10.63 -15.46
CA TYR A 199 -15.70 11.11 -16.09
C TYR A 199 -14.77 9.96 -16.50
N SER A 200 -15.07 8.72 -16.11
CA SER A 200 -14.32 7.53 -16.52
C SER A 200 -14.55 7.22 -17.99
N LEU A 201 -13.46 7.11 -18.74
CA LEU A 201 -13.44 6.78 -20.17
C LEU A 201 -13.13 5.29 -20.41
N GLY A 202 -12.49 4.63 -19.45
CA GLY A 202 -12.13 3.22 -19.54
C GLY A 202 -11.28 2.78 -18.35
N GLU A 203 -11.46 1.53 -17.94
CA GLU A 203 -10.76 0.92 -16.81
C GLU A 203 -10.18 -0.44 -17.24
N ILE A 204 -8.97 -0.73 -16.75
CA ILE A 204 -8.35 -2.04 -16.90
C ILE A 204 -7.69 -2.47 -15.60
N SER A 205 -7.95 -3.71 -15.20
CA SER A 205 -7.36 -4.34 -14.01
C SER A 205 -6.34 -5.40 -14.40
N PHE A 206 -5.19 -5.38 -13.75
CA PHE A 206 -4.13 -6.35 -13.90
C PHE A 206 -3.91 -7.12 -12.62
N SER A 207 -3.57 -8.40 -12.68
CA SER A 207 -3.03 -9.08 -11.49
C SER A 207 -1.62 -8.57 -11.19
N THR A 208 -1.25 -8.50 -9.91
CA THR A 208 0.12 -8.15 -9.50
C THR A 208 1.15 -9.04 -10.21
N ASN A 209 2.25 -8.44 -10.67
CA ASN A 209 3.33 -9.10 -11.44
C ASN A 209 2.92 -9.73 -12.78
N SER A 210 1.76 -9.37 -13.36
CA SER A 210 1.46 -9.83 -14.71
C SER A 210 2.31 -9.09 -15.74
N GLN A 211 2.81 -9.82 -16.75
CA GLN A 211 3.51 -9.23 -17.88
C GLN A 211 2.65 -8.16 -18.57
N LYS A 212 1.34 -8.37 -18.65
CA LYS A 212 0.38 -7.39 -19.18
C LYS A 212 0.42 -6.05 -18.45
N ALA A 213 0.61 -6.05 -17.13
CA ALA A 213 0.74 -4.82 -16.36
C ALA A 213 2.02 -4.08 -16.74
N VAL A 214 3.13 -4.80 -16.86
CA VAL A 214 4.43 -4.25 -17.26
C VAL A 214 4.35 -3.68 -18.68
N ASP A 215 3.79 -4.44 -19.61
CA ASP A 215 3.61 -4.04 -21.00
C ASP A 215 2.70 -2.80 -21.11
N PHE A 216 1.60 -2.75 -20.35
CA PHE A 216 0.71 -1.60 -20.33
C PHE A 216 1.39 -0.35 -19.75
N ALA A 217 2.11 -0.52 -18.64
CA ALA A 217 2.85 0.54 -17.99
C ALA A 217 3.93 1.12 -18.91
N GLU A 218 4.70 0.27 -19.59
CA GLU A 218 5.72 0.67 -20.55
C GLU A 218 5.11 1.38 -21.76
N LEU A 219 4.02 0.84 -22.30
CA LEU A 219 3.33 1.42 -23.45
C LEU A 219 2.89 2.86 -23.18
N PHE A 220 2.21 3.10 -22.06
CA PHE A 220 1.66 4.41 -21.70
C PHE A 220 2.61 5.28 -20.86
N ASP A 221 3.81 4.77 -20.53
CA ASP A 221 4.76 5.39 -19.60
C ASP A 221 4.08 5.77 -18.27
N LEU A 222 3.57 4.74 -17.60
CA LEU A 222 2.87 4.83 -16.31
C LEU A 222 3.67 4.14 -15.21
N PHE A 223 3.50 4.61 -13.99
CA PHE A 223 3.98 3.91 -12.80
C PHE A 223 2.81 3.20 -12.13
N LEU A 224 2.71 1.89 -12.34
CA LEU A 224 1.73 1.06 -11.64
C LEU A 224 2.23 0.80 -10.21
N THR A 225 1.56 1.40 -9.25
CA THR A 225 1.87 1.30 -7.82
C THR A 225 0.58 1.01 -7.03
N ASN A 226 0.71 0.61 -5.77
CA ASN A 226 -0.44 0.49 -4.86
C ASN A 226 -0.80 1.84 -4.21
N ASP A 227 0.03 2.86 -4.44
CA ASP A 227 -0.26 4.24 -4.10
C ASP A 227 -0.88 4.92 -5.32
N ASP A 228 -1.71 5.94 -5.13
CA ASP A 228 -2.31 6.66 -6.25
C ASP A 228 -1.22 7.36 -7.09
N TYR A 229 -1.15 7.02 -8.38
CA TYR A 229 -0.33 7.69 -9.37
C TYR A 229 -1.22 8.35 -10.42
N PHE A 230 -1.01 9.65 -10.65
CA PHE A 230 -1.72 10.42 -11.65
C PHE A 230 -0.79 10.88 -12.77
N LYS A 231 -1.23 10.74 -14.02
CA LYS A 231 -0.52 11.28 -15.19
C LYS A 231 -1.49 11.96 -16.14
N VAL A 232 -1.41 13.28 -16.24
CA VAL A 232 -2.06 14.04 -17.32
C VAL A 232 -1.46 13.60 -18.64
N TYR A 233 -2.31 13.23 -19.59
CA TYR A 233 -1.89 12.59 -20.84
C TYR A 233 -2.11 13.53 -22.01
N THR A 234 -1.05 13.84 -22.76
CA THR A 234 -1.04 14.83 -23.84
C THR A 234 -1.04 14.19 -25.23
N MET A 235 -1.21 15.00 -26.28
CA MET A 235 -1.07 14.53 -27.66
C MET A 235 0.34 14.00 -27.98
N SER A 236 1.38 14.54 -27.33
CA SER A 236 2.74 14.04 -27.48
C SER A 236 2.89 12.64 -26.87
N ASP A 237 2.28 12.41 -25.71
CA ASP A 237 2.29 11.10 -25.05
C ASP A 237 1.56 10.06 -25.91
N TYR A 238 0.42 10.45 -26.51
CA TYR A 238 -0.35 9.59 -27.42
C TYR A 238 0.48 9.11 -28.61
N TYR A 239 1.16 10.01 -29.33
CA TYR A 239 1.96 9.61 -30.48
C TYR A 239 3.13 8.70 -30.09
N GLU A 240 3.72 8.94 -28.93
CA GLU A 240 4.79 8.10 -28.42
C GLU A 240 4.28 6.70 -28.02
N ALA A 241 3.11 6.61 -27.37
CA ALA A 241 2.48 5.32 -27.09
C ALA A 241 2.04 4.60 -28.36
N LYS A 242 1.53 5.31 -29.38
CA LYS A 242 1.21 4.72 -30.69
C LYS A 242 2.45 4.15 -31.38
N ARG A 243 3.58 4.86 -31.34
CA ARG A 243 4.88 4.37 -31.84
C ARG A 243 5.30 3.09 -31.11
N ARG A 244 5.28 3.09 -29.77
CA ARG A 244 5.59 1.90 -28.95
C ARG A 244 4.64 0.74 -29.26
N ARG A 245 3.35 1.02 -29.47
CA ARG A 245 2.35 0.01 -29.82
C ARG A 245 2.70 -0.75 -31.10
N GLU A 246 3.25 -0.06 -32.09
CA GLU A 246 3.69 -0.65 -33.37
C GLU A 246 4.98 -1.49 -33.21
N GLU A 247 5.83 -1.14 -32.25
CA GLU A 247 7.09 -1.83 -31.94
C GLU A 247 6.89 -3.03 -31.00
N MET A 248 5.87 -3.00 -30.14
CA MET A 248 5.56 -4.04 -29.18
C MET A 248 4.72 -5.17 -29.80
N SER A 249 5.08 -6.41 -29.48
CA SER A 249 4.27 -7.60 -29.79
C SER A 249 3.60 -8.08 -28.52
N PHE A 250 2.26 -8.17 -28.54
CA PHE A 250 1.49 -8.76 -27.45
C PHE A 250 1.10 -10.19 -27.80
N ASP A 251 1.44 -11.15 -26.94
CA ASP A 251 1.07 -12.56 -27.13
C ASP A 251 -0.44 -12.82 -26.90
N ASP A 252 -1.14 -11.87 -26.28
CA ASP A 252 -2.57 -11.96 -25.98
C ASP A 252 -3.39 -11.02 -26.88
N ALA A 253 -4.12 -11.62 -27.83
CA ALA A 253 -4.96 -10.90 -28.78
C ALA A 253 -6.09 -10.08 -28.13
N LEU A 254 -6.62 -10.53 -26.97
CA LEU A 254 -7.64 -9.76 -26.25
C LEU A 254 -7.01 -8.53 -25.61
N PHE A 255 -5.85 -8.68 -24.99
CA PHE A 255 -5.12 -7.55 -24.42
C PHE A 255 -4.73 -6.53 -25.50
N SER A 256 -4.22 -7.00 -26.65
CA SER A 256 -3.93 -6.16 -27.81
C SER A 256 -5.14 -5.34 -28.24
N LYS A 257 -6.32 -5.98 -28.38
CA LYS A 257 -7.55 -5.28 -28.76
C LYS A 257 -7.98 -4.24 -27.72
N TRP A 258 -7.77 -4.54 -26.44
CA TRP A 258 -8.05 -3.60 -25.36
C TRP A 258 -7.17 -2.36 -25.41
N VAL A 259 -5.86 -2.56 -25.62
CA VAL A 259 -4.90 -1.47 -25.82
C VAL A 259 -5.30 -0.59 -27.01
N ASP A 260 -5.65 -1.22 -28.13
CA ASP A 260 -6.07 -0.49 -29.34
C ASP A 260 -7.34 0.34 -29.07
N ASN A 261 -8.29 -0.18 -28.29
CA ASN A 261 -9.47 0.58 -27.88
C ASN A 261 -9.10 1.80 -27.00
N PHE A 262 -8.18 1.65 -26.04
CA PHE A 262 -7.70 2.77 -25.23
C PHE A 262 -7.06 3.86 -26.09
N LEU A 263 -6.18 3.47 -27.01
CA LEU A 263 -5.54 4.42 -27.94
C LEU A 263 -6.57 5.18 -28.79
N ASN A 264 -7.60 4.50 -29.27
CA ASN A 264 -8.68 5.15 -30.04
C ASN A 264 -9.49 6.15 -29.20
N VAL A 265 -9.82 5.81 -27.95
CA VAL A 265 -10.53 6.71 -27.02
C VAL A 265 -9.67 7.93 -26.70
N ILE A 266 -8.38 7.71 -26.41
CA ILE A 266 -7.41 8.78 -26.16
C ILE A 266 -7.32 9.71 -27.37
N GLU A 267 -7.15 9.17 -28.58
CA GLU A 267 -7.07 9.96 -29.82
C GLU A 267 -8.34 10.81 -30.01
N GLN A 268 -9.51 10.22 -29.82
CA GLN A 268 -10.79 10.91 -29.96
C GLN A 268 -10.92 12.08 -28.97
N GLU A 269 -10.68 11.85 -27.68
CA GLU A 269 -10.84 12.91 -26.67
C GLU A 269 -9.78 14.01 -26.83
N LEU A 270 -8.52 13.67 -27.11
CA LEU A 270 -7.48 14.67 -27.35
C LEU A 270 -7.74 15.50 -28.61
N ASN A 271 -8.26 14.90 -29.69
CA ASN A 271 -8.66 15.64 -30.89
C ASN A 271 -9.85 16.58 -30.65
N ASN A 272 -10.71 16.26 -29.67
CA ASN A 272 -11.79 17.14 -29.21
C ASN A 272 -11.29 18.29 -28.31
N GLY A 273 -9.98 18.39 -28.06
CA GLY A 273 -9.38 19.40 -27.18
C GLY A 273 -9.62 19.12 -25.69
N GLU A 274 -9.91 17.88 -25.34
CA GLU A 274 -10.14 17.46 -23.96
C GLU A 274 -8.82 17.22 -23.24
N ILE A 275 -8.84 17.44 -21.92
CA ILE A 275 -7.72 17.07 -21.05
C ILE A 275 -8.10 15.76 -20.38
N ILE A 276 -7.23 14.77 -20.49
CA ILE A 276 -7.42 13.43 -19.93
C ILE A 276 -6.24 13.07 -19.04
N PHE A 277 -6.45 12.14 -18.12
CA PHE A 277 -5.39 11.65 -17.24
C PHE A 277 -5.61 10.17 -16.88
N PHE A 278 -4.51 9.48 -16.61
CA PHE A 278 -4.53 8.16 -15.99
C PHE A 278 -4.51 8.30 -14.47
N CYS A 279 -5.31 7.48 -13.80
CA CYS A 279 -5.23 7.16 -12.38
C CYS A 279 -4.81 5.69 -12.26
N CYS A 280 -3.71 5.42 -11.57
CA CYS A 280 -3.23 4.07 -11.30
C CYS A 280 -3.19 3.83 -9.79
N GLY A 281 -3.73 2.71 -9.31
CA GLY A 281 -3.79 2.35 -7.89
C GLY A 281 -4.20 0.90 -7.64
#